data_AF-A0ABD3HI31-F1
#
_entry.id   AF-A0ABD3HI31-F1
#
_cell.length_a   1.000
_cell.length_b   1.000
_cell.length_c   1.000
_cell.angle_alpha   90.00
_cell.angle_beta   90.00
_cell.angle_gamma   90.00
#
_symmetry.space_group_name_H-M   'P 1'
#
loop_
_entity.id
_entity.type
_entity.pdbx_description
1 polymer ?
#
loop_
_entity_poly.entity_id
_entity_poly.type
_entity_poly.pdbx_seq_one_letter_code
_entity_poly.pdbx_strand_id
1 'polypeptide(L)'
;MVENQRNTRRWREYNRLAQREDEYLRKMDNEAMLRNDPASHMNFSSVDYDIVTLGYRTGHGGDKLKYTDLMTKWRESMRALRIQSKRSGCRMYDVLTWKPTKPCALLVPKPERPVTPTPDNGRLSSPKKPEVARPRNMLHSLDKVEDVPVKDTNDNRTNW
;
A
#
# COMPACT_ATOMS: atom_id res chain seq x y z
N MET A 1 71.39 -11.82 28.11
CA MET A 1 70.59 -12.12 26.89
C MET A 1 69.14 -12.53 27.18
N VAL A 2 68.86 -13.29 28.26
CA VAL A 2 67.50 -13.76 28.61
C VAL A 2 66.51 -12.62 28.89
N GLU A 3 66.99 -11.51 29.45
CA GLU A 3 66.16 -10.37 29.84
C GLU A 3 65.63 -9.57 28.65
N ASN A 4 66.44 -9.42 27.59
CA ASN A 4 66.01 -8.80 26.33
C ASN A 4 64.93 -9.63 25.62
N GLN A 5 65.00 -10.97 25.69
CA GLN A 5 63.96 -11.86 25.16
C GLN A 5 62.66 -11.79 25.97
N ARG A 6 62.75 -11.63 27.30
CA ARG A 6 61.58 -11.41 28.16
C ARG A 6 60.92 -10.05 27.89
N ASN A 7 61.70 -9.00 27.71
CA ASN A 7 61.21 -7.66 27.40
C ASN A 7 60.53 -7.60 26.03
N THR A 8 61.10 -8.23 25.00
CA THR A 8 60.47 -8.30 23.68
C THR A 8 59.16 -9.09 23.68
N ARG A 9 59.06 -10.18 24.46
CA ARG A 9 57.80 -10.92 24.63
C ARG A 9 56.73 -10.09 25.36
N ARG A 10 57.11 -9.38 26.43
CA ARG A 10 56.20 -8.46 27.15
C ARG A 10 55.69 -7.34 26.24
N TRP A 11 56.56 -6.76 25.43
CA TRP A 11 56.19 -5.70 24.51
C TRP A 11 55.23 -6.17 23.40
N ARG A 12 55.40 -7.40 22.90
CA ARG A 12 54.47 -8.02 21.94
C ARG A 12 53.10 -8.28 22.55
N GLU A 13 53.04 -8.79 23.77
CA GLU A 13 51.77 -8.99 24.49
C GLU A 13 51.08 -7.66 24.78
N TYR A 14 51.83 -6.63 25.19
CA TYR A 14 51.31 -5.28 25.39
C TYR A 14 50.67 -4.73 24.11
N ASN A 15 51.36 -4.79 22.98
CA ASN A 15 50.82 -4.30 21.70
C ASN A 15 49.57 -5.09 21.26
N ARG A 16 49.56 -6.41 21.49
CA ARG A 16 48.39 -7.25 21.18
C ARG A 16 47.19 -6.85 22.03
N LEU A 17 47.39 -6.57 23.32
CA LEU A 17 46.34 -6.13 24.23
C LEU A 17 45.84 -4.72 23.87
N ALA A 18 46.76 -3.80 23.57
CA ALA A 18 46.42 -2.44 23.14
C ALA A 18 45.57 -2.44 21.86
N GLN A 19 45.95 -3.24 20.85
CA GLN A 19 45.15 -3.39 19.63
C GLN A 19 43.74 -3.92 19.90
N ARG A 20 43.63 -4.89 20.83
CA ARG A 20 42.33 -5.46 21.23
C ARG A 20 41.44 -4.43 21.93
N GLU A 21 42.03 -3.60 22.79
CA GLU A 21 41.35 -2.53 23.49
C GLU A 21 40.87 -1.44 22.53
N ASP A 22 41.72 -1.02 21.59
CA ASP A 22 41.36 -0.07 20.53
C ASP A 22 40.22 -0.59 19.64
N GLU A 23 40.25 -1.87 19.28
CA GLU A 23 39.15 -2.51 18.53
C GLU A 23 37.85 -2.55 19.33
N TYR A 24 37.93 -2.79 20.64
CA TYR A 24 36.76 -2.81 21.52
C TYR A 24 36.15 -1.41 21.65
N LEU A 25 36.98 -0.39 21.86
CA LEU A 25 36.53 1.01 21.93
C LEU A 25 35.90 1.46 20.61
N ARG A 26 36.52 1.15 19.47
CA ARG A 26 35.93 1.44 18.15
C ARG A 26 34.58 0.79 17.92
N LYS A 27 34.40 -0.45 18.39
CA LYS A 27 33.08 -1.13 18.31
C LYS A 27 32.05 -0.43 19.18
N MET A 28 32.42 -0.04 20.40
CA MET A 28 31.52 0.69 21.30
C MET A 28 31.13 2.06 20.73
N ASP A 29 32.08 2.79 20.15
CA ASP A 29 31.79 4.08 19.50
C ASP A 29 30.89 3.91 18.26
N ASN A 30 31.13 2.89 17.45
CA ASN A 30 30.30 2.60 16.27
C ASN A 30 28.87 2.19 16.68
N GLU A 31 28.72 1.35 17.71
CA GLU A 31 27.40 0.99 18.25
C GLU A 31 26.68 2.20 18.85
N ALA A 32 27.40 3.08 19.56
CA ALA A 32 26.84 4.32 20.09
C ALA A 32 26.40 5.28 18.98
N MET A 33 27.17 5.39 17.89
CA MET A 33 26.78 6.14 16.70
C MET A 33 25.55 5.53 16.04
N LEU A 34 25.53 4.23 15.76
CA LEU A 34 24.38 3.55 15.13
C LEU A 34 23.09 3.65 15.95
N ARG A 35 23.20 3.70 17.29
CA ARG A 35 22.06 3.85 18.20
C ARG A 35 21.52 5.27 18.27
N ASN A 36 22.41 6.27 18.16
CA ASN A 36 22.05 7.68 18.29
C ASN A 36 21.84 8.40 16.95
N ASP A 37 22.28 7.80 15.85
CA ASP A 37 22.13 8.35 14.51
C ASP A 37 20.68 8.17 14.03
N PRO A 38 19.90 9.26 13.87
CA PRO A 38 18.53 9.20 13.39
C PRO A 38 18.42 8.68 11.94
N ALA A 39 19.54 8.58 11.22
CA ALA A 39 19.60 8.05 9.85
C ALA A 39 19.92 6.54 9.77
N SER A 40 20.43 5.93 10.85
CA SER A 40 20.96 4.55 10.86
C SER A 40 19.88 3.47 10.74
N HIS A 41 18.66 3.75 11.18
CA HIS A 41 17.56 2.81 11.05
C HIS A 41 16.31 3.50 10.60
N MET A 42 16.06 3.55 9.30
CA MET A 42 14.70 3.42 8.79
C MET A 42 14.72 2.85 7.36
N ASN A 43 14.86 1.53 7.21
CA ASN A 43 14.30 0.85 6.06
C ASN A 43 12.77 0.91 6.18
N PHE A 44 12.21 2.10 6.00
CA PHE A 44 10.78 2.25 5.90
C PHE A 44 10.36 1.60 4.59
N SER A 45 9.57 0.54 4.67
CA SER A 45 8.78 0.12 3.53
C SER A 45 8.01 1.33 3.01
N SER A 46 7.87 1.45 1.70
CA SER A 46 7.00 2.45 1.06
C SER A 46 5.52 2.30 1.48
N VAL A 47 5.19 1.19 2.14
CA VAL A 47 3.87 0.87 2.67
C VAL A 47 3.77 1.41 4.10
N ASP A 48 2.69 2.13 4.38
CA ASP A 48 2.32 2.67 5.71
C ASP A 48 1.79 1.58 6.66
N TYR A 49 2.45 0.42 6.66
CA TYR A 49 2.17 -0.73 7.48
C TYR A 49 3.44 -1.10 8.26
N ASP A 50 3.30 -1.31 9.57
CA ASP A 50 4.38 -1.81 10.41
C ASP A 50 4.27 -3.33 10.55
N ILE A 51 5.26 -4.04 10.01
CA ILE A 51 5.32 -5.50 10.02
C ILE A 51 5.55 -6.04 11.44
N VAL A 52 6.21 -5.28 12.32
CA VAL A 52 6.55 -5.74 13.67
C VAL A 52 5.34 -5.64 14.59
N THR A 53 4.67 -4.50 14.61
CA THR A 53 3.45 -4.32 15.43
C THR A 53 2.17 -4.77 14.74
N LEU A 54 2.23 -5.20 13.47
CA LEU A 54 1.09 -5.53 12.61
C LEU A 54 0.06 -4.39 12.49
N GLY A 55 0.47 -3.17 12.81
CA GLY A 55 -0.36 -1.98 12.86
C GLY A 55 -0.23 -1.13 11.59
N TYR A 56 -1.30 -0.42 11.25
CA TYR A 56 -1.21 0.68 10.29
C TYR A 56 -0.56 1.88 10.97
N ARG A 57 0.29 2.60 10.24
CA ARG A 57 0.91 3.81 10.78
C ARG A 57 -0.13 4.89 11.04
N THR A 58 0.09 5.70 12.06
CA THR A 58 -0.75 6.86 12.36
C THR A 58 -0.58 7.91 11.27
N GLY A 59 -1.67 8.25 10.58
CA GLY A 59 -1.69 9.27 9.53
C GLY A 59 -2.59 8.89 8.35
N HIS A 60 -2.79 9.83 7.43
CA HIS A 60 -3.71 9.66 6.30
C HIS A 60 -3.37 8.45 5.41
N GLY A 61 -2.07 8.19 5.19
CA GLY A 61 -1.61 7.05 4.39
C GLY A 61 -1.95 5.69 5.03
N GLY A 62 -1.74 5.57 6.33
CA GLY A 62 -2.14 4.37 7.09
C GLY A 62 -3.65 4.19 7.18
N ASP A 63 -4.41 5.27 7.38
CA ASP A 63 -5.89 5.23 7.37
C ASP A 63 -6.44 4.81 6.01
N LYS A 64 -5.82 5.28 4.92
CA LYS A 64 -6.16 4.86 3.56
C LYS A 64 -5.89 3.37 3.34
N LEU A 65 -4.75 2.87 3.81
CA LEU A 65 -4.39 1.46 3.71
C LEU A 65 -5.33 0.57 4.54
N LYS A 66 -5.63 0.99 5.76
CA LYS A 66 -6.63 0.35 6.62
C LYS A 66 -8.00 0.29 5.95
N TYR A 67 -8.43 1.38 5.35
CA TYR A 67 -9.70 1.43 4.61
C TYR A 67 -9.71 0.45 3.43
N THR A 68 -8.64 0.38 2.63
CA THR A 68 -8.58 -0.55 1.49
C THR A 68 -8.66 -2.01 1.92
N ASP A 69 -8.00 -2.37 3.01
CA ASP A 69 -8.02 -3.74 3.54
C ASP A 69 -9.40 -4.11 4.08
N LEU A 70 -10.01 -3.23 4.88
CA LEU A 70 -11.37 -3.43 5.38
C LEU A 70 -12.38 -3.50 4.22
N MET A 71 -12.17 -2.73 3.16
CA MET A 71 -13.01 -2.79 1.96
C MET A 71 -12.89 -4.12 1.23
N THR A 72 -11.69 -4.69 1.14
CA THR A 72 -11.49 -6.02 0.56
C THR A 72 -12.24 -7.07 1.38
N LYS A 73 -12.08 -7.07 2.71
CA LYS A 73 -12.80 -7.96 3.62
C LYS A 73 -14.32 -7.83 3.49
N TRP A 74 -14.81 -6.60 3.39
CA TRP A 74 -16.24 -6.33 3.15
C TRP A 74 -16.73 -6.93 1.83
N ARG A 75 -16.01 -6.71 0.72
CA ARG A 75 -16.37 -7.27 -0.60
C ARG A 75 -16.34 -8.79 -0.62
N GLU A 76 -15.37 -9.39 0.04
CA GLU A 76 -15.27 -10.84 0.19
C GLU A 76 -16.47 -11.41 0.94
N SER A 77 -16.89 -10.76 2.03
CA SER A 77 -18.09 -11.17 2.78
C SER A 77 -19.35 -11.11 1.91
N MET A 78 -19.51 -10.06 1.10
CA MET A 78 -20.62 -9.92 0.15
C MET A 78 -20.57 -10.99 -0.94
N ARG A 79 -19.38 -11.33 -1.44
CA ARG A 79 -19.19 -12.40 -2.42
C ARG A 79 -19.55 -13.76 -1.82
N ALA A 80 -19.12 -14.04 -0.60
CA ALA A 80 -19.45 -15.27 0.10
C ALA A 80 -20.97 -15.43 0.27
N LEU A 81 -21.66 -14.37 0.67
CA LEU A 81 -23.13 -14.36 0.77
C LEU A 81 -23.79 -14.67 -0.59
N ARG A 82 -23.30 -14.07 -1.68
CA ARG A 82 -23.82 -14.31 -3.03
C ARG A 82 -23.58 -15.74 -3.51
N ILE A 83 -22.44 -16.35 -3.15
CA ILE A 83 -22.15 -17.75 -3.49
C ILE A 83 -23.05 -18.68 -2.67
N GLN A 84 -23.22 -18.40 -1.38
CA GLN A 84 -24.10 -19.17 -0.50
C GLN A 84 -25.55 -19.17 -1.01
N SER A 85 -26.07 -17.99 -1.39
CA SER A 85 -27.44 -17.88 -1.91
C SER A 85 -27.66 -18.65 -3.22
N LYS A 86 -26.61 -18.82 -4.04
CA LYS A 86 -26.68 -19.59 -5.28
C LYS A 86 -26.57 -21.10 -5.04
N ARG A 87 -25.78 -21.53 -4.07
CA ARG A 87 -25.51 -22.96 -3.81
C ARG A 87 -26.64 -23.67 -3.04
N SER A 88 -27.36 -22.94 -2.20
CA SER A 88 -28.37 -23.53 -1.29
C SER A 88 -29.69 -23.87 -1.97
N GLY A 89 -29.97 -23.38 -3.19
CA GLY A 89 -31.24 -23.59 -3.91
C GLY A 89 -32.45 -22.87 -3.27
N CYS A 90 -32.49 -22.77 -1.94
CA CYS A 90 -33.40 -21.97 -1.14
C CYS A 90 -32.61 -21.00 -0.24
N ARG A 91 -32.84 -19.70 -0.40
CA ARG A 91 -32.04 -18.64 0.26
C ARG A 91 -32.10 -18.67 1.79
N MET A 92 -33.18 -19.20 2.35
CA MET A 92 -33.50 -19.11 3.77
C MET A 92 -33.38 -20.45 4.52
N TYR A 93 -33.30 -21.57 3.81
CA TYR A 93 -33.42 -22.90 4.41
C TYR A 93 -32.38 -23.88 3.86
N ASP A 94 -31.92 -24.78 4.72
CA ASP A 94 -31.13 -25.93 4.33
C ASP A 94 -32.06 -27.03 3.82
N VAL A 95 -31.82 -27.54 2.61
CA VAL A 95 -32.72 -28.47 1.93
C VAL A 95 -32.71 -29.85 2.59
N LEU A 96 -31.63 -30.24 3.27
CA LEU A 96 -31.56 -31.53 3.97
C LEU A 96 -32.28 -31.49 5.32
N THR A 97 -32.15 -30.39 6.07
CA THR A 97 -32.63 -30.29 7.46
C THR A 97 -33.86 -29.41 7.64
N TRP A 98 -34.29 -28.69 6.59
CA TRP A 98 -35.37 -27.70 6.58
C TRP A 98 -35.26 -26.60 7.65
N LYS A 99 -34.08 -26.47 8.26
CA LYS A 99 -33.83 -25.43 9.26
C LYS A 99 -33.45 -24.12 8.57
N PRO A 100 -33.78 -22.98 9.18
CA PRO A 100 -33.34 -21.70 8.65
C PRO A 100 -31.81 -21.62 8.66
N THR A 101 -31.22 -21.39 7.48
CA THR A 101 -29.77 -21.33 7.32
C THR A 101 -29.28 -20.01 7.88
N LYS A 102 -28.49 -20.06 8.95
CA LYS A 102 -27.77 -18.87 9.41
C LYS A 102 -26.82 -18.43 8.30
N PRO A 103 -26.69 -17.12 8.01
CA PRO A 103 -25.67 -16.66 7.08
C PRO A 103 -24.31 -17.16 7.57
N CYS A 104 -23.53 -17.80 6.68
CA CYS A 104 -22.29 -18.49 7.08
C CYS A 104 -21.21 -17.52 7.60
N ALA A 105 -21.38 -16.22 7.38
CA ALA A 105 -20.46 -15.20 7.87
C ALA A 105 -21.26 -14.02 8.42
N LEU A 106 -20.90 -13.56 9.62
CA LEU A 106 -21.30 -12.23 10.09
C LEU A 106 -20.80 -11.23 9.05
N LEU A 107 -21.71 -10.42 8.51
CA LEU A 107 -21.35 -9.41 7.54
C LEU A 107 -20.37 -8.44 8.20
N VAL A 108 -19.20 -8.29 7.60
CA VAL A 108 -18.27 -7.23 8.00
C VAL A 108 -19.02 -5.91 7.77
N PRO A 109 -19.04 -4.95 8.71
CA PRO A 109 -19.65 -3.65 8.46
C PRO A 109 -18.88 -2.93 7.35
N LYS A 110 -19.58 -2.11 6.56
CA LYS A 110 -18.94 -1.31 5.52
C LYS A 110 -18.03 -0.27 6.20
N PRO A 111 -16.70 -0.28 5.99
CA PRO A 111 -15.81 0.74 6.54
C PRO A 111 -16.12 2.12 5.98
N GLU A 112 -15.90 3.13 6.81
CA GLU A 112 -16.03 4.55 6.48
C GLU A 112 -14.81 5.05 5.71
N ARG A 113 -15.03 5.95 4.75
CA ARG A 113 -13.93 6.51 3.95
C ARG A 113 -13.13 7.48 4.81
N PRO A 114 -11.79 7.39 4.84
CA PRO A 114 -10.97 8.34 5.60
C PRO A 114 -11.16 9.74 5.02
N VAL A 115 -11.30 10.73 5.91
CA VAL A 115 -11.39 12.14 5.53
C VAL A 115 -10.05 12.53 4.92
N THR A 116 -10.08 12.95 3.65
CA THR A 116 -8.91 13.58 3.04
C THR A 116 -8.68 14.93 3.70
N PRO A 117 -7.47 15.23 4.21
CA PRO A 117 -7.18 16.58 4.67
C PRO A 117 -7.39 17.51 3.47
N THR A 118 -8.34 18.43 3.59
CA THR A 118 -8.55 19.49 2.60
C THR A 118 -7.24 20.27 2.54
N PRO A 119 -6.57 20.38 1.38
CA PRO A 119 -5.43 21.28 1.29
C PRO A 119 -5.96 22.69 1.54
N ASP A 120 -5.47 23.35 2.59
CA ASP A 120 -5.71 24.77 2.80
C ASP A 120 -5.34 25.49 1.49
N ASN A 121 -6.30 26.23 0.94
CA ASN A 121 -6.19 26.90 -0.34
C ASN A 121 -5.23 28.10 -0.26
N GLY A 122 -3.96 27.86 0.01
CA GLY A 122 -2.86 28.77 -0.31
C GLY A 122 -2.49 28.63 -1.80
N ARG A 123 -3.43 28.97 -2.71
CA ARG A 123 -3.17 29.02 -4.15
C ARG A 123 -2.11 30.10 -4.44
N LEU A 124 -0.84 29.73 -4.47
CA LEU A 124 0.10 30.43 -5.34
C LEU A 124 -0.32 30.11 -6.78
N SER A 125 -0.78 31.12 -7.51
CA SER A 125 -1.17 31.00 -8.90
C SER A 125 0.02 30.49 -9.72
N SER A 126 -0.03 29.24 -10.16
CA SER A 126 0.92 28.73 -11.14
C SER A 126 0.81 29.57 -12.43
N PRO A 127 1.94 29.99 -13.05
CA PRO A 127 1.91 30.76 -14.28
C PRO A 127 1.12 30.02 -15.36
N LYS A 128 0.13 30.68 -15.97
CA LYS A 128 -0.59 30.15 -17.14
C LYS A 128 0.44 29.76 -18.21
N LYS A 129 0.47 28.48 -18.58
CA LYS A 129 1.18 28.05 -19.79
C LYS A 129 0.56 28.79 -21.00
N PRO A 130 1.36 29.33 -21.94
CA PRO A 130 0.83 29.95 -23.13
C PRO A 130 0.07 28.91 -23.97
N GLU A 131 -1.11 29.32 -24.41
CA GLU A 131 -2.01 28.57 -25.28
C GLU A 131 -1.34 28.37 -26.64
N VAL A 132 -0.77 27.18 -26.88
CA VAL A 132 -0.29 26.80 -28.21
C VAL A 132 -1.52 26.61 -29.09
N ALA A 133 -1.77 27.59 -29.96
CA ALA A 133 -2.84 27.57 -30.95
C ALA A 133 -2.73 26.31 -31.81
N ARG A 134 -3.71 25.41 -31.69
CA ARG A 134 -3.86 24.29 -32.63
C ARG A 134 -4.43 24.87 -33.94
N PRO A 135 -3.80 24.62 -35.11
CA PRO A 135 -4.37 25.07 -36.37
C PRO A 135 -5.71 24.38 -36.63
N ARG A 136 -6.69 25.22 -36.96
CA ARG A 136 -8.07 24.88 -37.30
C ARG A 136 -8.07 24.30 -38.72
N ASN A 137 -8.10 22.97 -38.87
CA ASN A 137 -8.25 22.37 -40.19
C ASN A 137 -9.64 22.71 -40.73
N MET A 138 -9.62 23.49 -41.82
CA MET A 138 -10.76 23.99 -42.57
C MET A 138 -11.44 22.83 -43.31
N LEU A 139 -12.75 22.69 -43.12
CA LEU A 139 -13.64 21.93 -44.01
C LEU A 139 -13.72 22.61 -45.39
N HIS A 140 -13.87 21.83 -46.46
CA HIS A 140 -14.76 21.97 -47.65
C HIS A 140 -14.23 21.00 -48.74
N SER A 141 -14.82 19.81 -48.96
CA SER A 141 -16.07 19.44 -49.69
C SER A 141 -15.77 18.95 -51.13
N LEU A 142 -16.61 18.03 -51.64
CA LEU A 142 -16.58 17.24 -52.90
C LEU A 142 -16.17 15.78 -52.59
N ASP A 143 -16.93 14.70 -52.85
CA ASP A 143 -18.10 14.49 -53.70
C ASP A 143 -18.94 13.29 -53.19
N LYS A 144 -20.18 13.26 -53.66
CA LYS A 144 -21.25 12.26 -53.43
C LYS A 144 -20.84 10.83 -53.79
N VAL A 145 -21.22 9.85 -52.96
CA VAL A 145 -21.72 8.53 -53.41
C VAL A 145 -22.81 8.08 -52.42
N GLU A 146 -23.89 7.57 -52.97
CA GLU A 146 -25.21 7.32 -52.39
C GLU A 146 -25.32 6.05 -51.52
N ASP A 147 -26.33 6.09 -50.63
CA ASP A 147 -27.25 5.03 -50.17
C ASP A 147 -26.77 3.65 -49.71
N VAL A 148 -26.92 3.37 -48.39
CA VAL A 148 -27.70 2.22 -47.85
C VAL A 148 -28.23 2.59 -46.44
N PRO A 149 -29.56 2.53 -46.16
CA PRO A 149 -30.09 2.70 -44.82
C PRO A 149 -30.23 1.33 -44.13
N VAL A 150 -29.44 1.06 -43.10
CA VAL A 150 -29.75 -0.03 -42.15
C VAL A 150 -30.31 0.61 -40.88
N LYS A 151 -31.63 0.70 -40.83
CA LYS A 151 -32.39 0.82 -39.58
C LYS A 151 -32.60 -0.58 -39.05
N ASP A 152 -32.19 -0.82 -37.81
CA ASP A 152 -32.81 -1.79 -36.89
C ASP A 152 -32.64 -1.19 -35.48
N THR A 153 -33.63 -0.44 -34.99
CA THR A 153 -34.56 -0.88 -33.92
C THR A 153 -33.83 -1.54 -32.75
N ASN A 154 -33.58 -0.79 -31.68
CA ASN A 154 -34.44 -0.70 -30.50
C ASN A 154 -34.76 -2.09 -29.93
N ASP A 155 -34.23 -2.42 -28.76
CA ASP A 155 -35.00 -3.17 -27.77
C ASP A 155 -34.46 -2.99 -26.35
N ASN A 156 -35.37 -2.44 -25.54
CA ASN A 156 -35.34 -2.39 -24.10
C ASN A 156 -35.10 -3.79 -23.49
N ARG A 157 -34.16 -3.90 -22.57
CA ARG A 157 -34.26 -4.88 -21.48
C ARG A 157 -34.02 -4.22 -20.13
N THR A 158 -35.07 -3.57 -19.68
CA THR A 158 -35.46 -3.46 -18.28
C THR A 158 -35.56 -4.85 -17.64
N ASN A 159 -35.09 -4.92 -16.39
CA ASN A 159 -35.57 -5.72 -15.27
C ASN A 159 -35.82 -7.23 -15.48
N TRP A 160 -35.04 -8.07 -14.80
CA TRP A 160 -35.48 -9.05 -13.76
C TRP A 160 -34.26 -9.49 -12.94
#